data_AF-A0A0N7JCR1-F1
#
_entry.id   AF-A0A0N7JCR1-F1
#
_cell.length_a   1.000
_cell.length_b   1.000
_cell.length_c   1.000
_cell.angle_alpha   90.00
_cell.angle_beta   90.00
_cell.angle_gamma   90.00
#
_symmetry.space_group_name_H-M   'P 1'
#
loop_
_entity.id
_entity.type
_entity.pdbx_description
1 polymer ?
#
loop_
_entity_poly.entity_id
_entity_poly.type
_entity_poly.pdbx_seq_one_letter_code
_entity_poly.pdbx_strand_id
1 'polypeptide(L)'
;MVDLILCDRRVTWLTSVDRIVEDLYEGLKARDCRVEWTDGTLVASCRGCILRARVWAEDASEMVRALGALAEEAVKRGWGAVGLEVRISRGCDWLCEAVYILLMRGGG
;
A
#
# COMPACT_ATOMS: atom_id res chain seq x y z
N MET A 1 -0.68 -22.64 -8.67
CA MET A 1 -0.12 -21.29 -8.91
C MET A 1 -1.29 -20.34 -9.01
N VAL A 2 -1.42 -19.35 -8.12
CA VAL A 2 -2.55 -18.42 -8.15
C VAL A 2 -2.23 -17.30 -9.13
N ASP A 3 -3.11 -17.07 -10.10
CA ASP A 3 -2.94 -16.02 -11.10
C ASP A 3 -3.31 -14.66 -10.48
N LEU A 4 -2.29 -13.82 -10.27
CA LEU A 4 -2.43 -12.51 -9.64
C LEU A 4 -2.31 -11.41 -10.69
N ILE A 5 -3.29 -10.51 -10.72
CA ILE A 5 -3.30 -9.33 -11.57
C ILE A 5 -2.92 -8.08 -10.78
N LEU A 6 -2.27 -7.12 -11.44
CA LEU A 6 -1.98 -5.81 -10.85
C LEU A 6 -3.28 -5.02 -10.73
N CYS A 7 -3.61 -4.61 -9.51
CA CYS A 7 -4.79 -3.83 -9.19
C CYS A 7 -4.43 -2.34 -9.01
N ASP A 8 -3.35 -2.07 -8.28
CA ASP A 8 -2.91 -0.72 -7.97
C ASP A 8 -1.39 -0.66 -7.85
N ARG A 9 -0.79 0.42 -8.35
CA ARG A 9 0.62 0.73 -8.15
C ARG A 9 0.77 2.24 -8.07
N ARG A 10 1.26 2.72 -6.93
CA ARG A 10 1.44 4.15 -6.70
C ARG A 10 2.64 4.41 -5.80
N VAL A 11 3.10 5.65 -5.84
CA VAL A 11 4.06 6.20 -4.88
C VAL A 11 3.37 7.35 -4.17
N THR A 12 3.42 7.35 -2.83
CA THR A 12 2.79 8.39 -2.00
C THR A 12 3.75 8.92 -0.95
N TRP A 13 3.57 10.19 -0.59
CA TRP A 13 4.25 10.79 0.55
C TRP A 13 3.50 10.48 1.83
N LEU A 14 4.21 10.00 2.84
CA LEU A 14 3.62 9.71 4.13
C LEU A 14 4.56 10.06 5.26
N THR A 15 3.95 10.34 6.41
CA THR A 15 4.67 10.52 7.66
C THR A 15 5.24 9.22 8.21
N SER A 16 4.68 8.05 7.87
CA SER A 16 5.24 6.73 8.21
C SER A 16 4.72 5.61 7.30
N VAL A 17 5.62 4.70 6.89
CA VAL A 17 5.31 3.43 6.20
C VAL A 17 4.39 2.55 7.06
N ASP A 18 4.66 2.52 8.37
CA ASP A 18 3.95 1.66 9.32
C ASP A 18 2.45 1.94 9.30
N ARG A 19 2.07 3.21 9.06
CA ARG A 19 0.66 3.62 9.00
C ARG A 19 -0.09 3.01 7.81
N ILE A 20 0.51 2.92 6.61
CA ILE A 20 -0.11 2.20 5.47
C ILE A 20 -0.33 0.74 5.84
N VAL A 21 0.69 0.13 6.45
CA VAL A 21 0.67 -1.30 6.75
C VAL A 21 -0.41 -1.59 7.79
N GLU A 22 -0.49 -0.78 8.84
CA GLU A 22 -1.53 -0.86 9.86
C GLU A 22 -2.93 -0.64 9.27
N ASP A 23 -3.14 0.41 8.46
CA ASP A 23 -4.44 0.71 7.84
C ASP A 23 -4.92 -0.44 6.93
N LEU A 24 -4.01 -1.02 6.15
CA LEU A 24 -4.30 -2.20 5.32
C LEU A 24 -4.60 -3.43 6.19
N TYR A 25 -3.78 -3.68 7.21
CA TYR A 25 -3.89 -4.84 8.08
C TYR A 25 -5.21 -4.83 8.85
N GLU A 26 -5.53 -3.73 9.53
CA GLU A 26 -6.76 -3.55 10.29
C GLU A 26 -7.99 -3.53 9.36
N GLY A 27 -7.90 -2.84 8.22
CA GLY A 27 -8.99 -2.74 7.26
C GLY A 27 -9.37 -4.07 6.59
N LEU A 28 -8.39 -4.96 6.40
CA LEU A 28 -8.59 -6.31 5.87
C LEU A 28 -9.04 -7.28 6.97
N LYS A 29 -8.50 -7.17 8.19
CA LYS A 29 -9.01 -7.94 9.34
C LYS A 29 -10.48 -7.64 9.65
N ALA A 30 -10.88 -6.38 9.61
CA ALA A 30 -12.27 -5.96 9.80
C ALA A 30 -13.23 -6.55 8.75
N ARG A 31 -12.70 -7.04 7.63
CA ARG A 31 -13.45 -7.73 6.56
C ARG A 31 -13.37 -9.26 6.67
N ASP A 32 -12.91 -9.78 7.80
CA ASP A 32 -12.74 -11.20 8.06
C ASP A 32 -11.75 -11.88 7.09
N CYS A 33 -10.73 -11.14 6.67
CA CYS A 33 -9.61 -11.70 5.92
C CYS A 33 -8.55 -12.26 6.88
N ARG A 34 -7.95 -13.38 6.51
CA ARG A 34 -6.71 -13.84 7.15
C ARG A 34 -5.55 -13.02 6.59
N VAL A 35 -4.83 -12.30 7.43
CA VAL A 35 -3.75 -11.38 7.02
C VAL A 35 -2.43 -11.78 7.65
N GLU A 36 -1.37 -11.81 6.86
CA GLU A 36 0.00 -12.09 7.25
C GLU A 36 0.93 -11.02 6.68
N TRP A 37 1.91 -10.57 7.47
CA TRP A 37 2.91 -9.58 7.05
C TRP A 37 4.29 -10.22 7.10
N THR A 38 5.06 -10.16 6.01
CA THR A 38 6.41 -10.73 5.92
C THR A 38 7.24 -9.95 4.92
N ASP A 39 8.44 -9.53 5.30
CA ASP A 39 9.46 -8.88 4.45
C ASP A 39 8.92 -7.78 3.52
N GLY A 40 8.16 -6.82 4.08
CA GLY A 40 7.60 -5.70 3.30
C GLY A 40 6.41 -6.07 2.42
N THR A 41 5.84 -7.26 2.59
CA THR A 41 4.66 -7.73 1.85
C THR A 41 3.54 -8.16 2.80
N LEU A 42 2.37 -7.59 2.60
CA LEU A 42 1.11 -8.03 3.20
C LEU A 42 0.47 -9.07 2.29
N VAL A 43 0.16 -10.23 2.83
CA VAL A 43 -0.62 -11.26 2.15
C VAL A 43 -1.95 -11.40 2.88
N ALA A 44 -3.05 -11.25 2.15
CA ALA A 44 -4.39 -11.44 2.71
C ALA A 44 -5.17 -12.50 1.92
N SER A 45 -5.92 -13.32 2.64
CA SER A 45 -6.87 -14.28 2.08
C SER A 45 -8.28 -13.89 2.53
N CYS A 46 -9.13 -13.50 1.58
CA CYS A 46 -10.47 -13.00 1.80
C CYS A 46 -11.47 -13.85 0.99
N ARG A 47 -12.23 -14.74 1.63
CA ARG A 47 -13.30 -15.53 0.96
C ARG A 47 -12.83 -16.25 -0.33
N GLY A 48 -11.63 -16.83 -0.31
CA GLY A 48 -11.03 -17.52 -1.48
C GLY A 48 -10.27 -16.61 -2.44
N CYS A 49 -10.31 -15.28 -2.25
CA CYS A 49 -9.47 -14.33 -2.96
C CYS A 49 -8.13 -14.15 -2.24
N ILE A 50 -7.05 -13.99 -3.00
CA ILE A 50 -5.73 -13.66 -2.47
C ILE A 50 -5.38 -12.23 -2.86
N LEU A 51 -4.89 -11.45 -1.90
CA LEU A 51 -4.27 -10.16 -2.09
C LEU A 51 -2.80 -10.22 -1.66
N ARG A 52 -1.94 -9.56 -2.42
CA ARG A 52 -0.56 -9.26 -2.07
C ARG A 52 -0.32 -7.77 -2.23
N ALA A 53 -0.05 -7.08 -1.13
CA ALA A 53 0.37 -5.68 -1.14
C ALA A 53 1.84 -5.59 -0.74
N ARG A 54 2.71 -5.21 -1.67
CA ARG A 54 4.11 -4.94 -1.40
C ARG A 54 4.28 -3.46 -1.09
N VAL A 55 4.97 -3.15 -0.01
CA VAL A 55 5.30 -1.80 0.42
C VAL A 55 6.82 -1.69 0.48
N TRP A 56 7.37 -0.60 -0.06
CA TRP A 56 8.80 -0.33 0.02
C TRP A 56 9.06 1.16 0.20
N ALA A 57 10.17 1.50 0.88
CA ALA A 57 10.65 2.87 0.89
C ALA A 57 11.15 3.23 -0.50
N GLU A 58 10.68 4.36 -1.03
CA GLU A 58 11.20 4.93 -2.26
C GLU A 58 12.35 5.88 -1.94
N ASP A 59 13.34 5.96 -2.84
CA ASP A 59 14.46 6.87 -2.66
C ASP A 59 13.96 8.32 -2.75
N ALA A 60 14.01 9.02 -1.62
CA ALA A 60 13.64 10.42 -1.52
C ALA A 60 14.40 11.29 -2.53
N SER A 61 15.62 10.89 -2.93
CA SER A 61 16.45 11.60 -3.91
C SER A 61 15.86 11.61 -5.32
N GLU A 62 15.19 10.52 -5.73
CA GLU A 62 14.50 10.48 -7.02
C GLU A 62 13.24 11.37 -7.00
N MET A 63 12.54 11.43 -5.87
CA MET A 63 11.35 12.25 -5.72
C MET A 63 11.65 13.73 -5.51
N VAL A 64 12.78 14.08 -4.86
CA VAL A 64 13.29 15.46 -4.80
C VAL A 64 13.57 16.00 -6.20
N ARG A 65 14.11 15.18 -7.12
CA ARG A 65 14.27 15.61 -8.52
C ARG A 65 12.95 15.86 -9.22
N ALA A 66 11.92 15.06 -8.92
CA ALA A 66 10.61 15.17 -9.56
C ALA A 66 9.76 16.33 -9.01
N LEU A 67 9.85 16.63 -7.72
CA LEU A 67 8.94 17.56 -7.02
C LEU A 67 9.64 18.83 -6.47
N GLY A 68 10.97 18.89 -6.52
CA GLY A 68 11.75 20.06 -6.12
C GLY A 68 11.52 20.47 -4.66
N ALA A 69 11.25 21.78 -4.45
CA ALA A 69 11.11 22.38 -3.13
C ALA A 69 10.03 21.74 -2.24
N LEU A 70 8.98 21.16 -2.84
CA LEU A 70 7.91 20.47 -2.09
C LEU A 70 8.42 19.18 -1.42
N ALA A 71 9.29 18.43 -2.10
CA ALA A 71 9.89 17.23 -1.53
C ALA A 71 10.89 17.57 -0.43
N GLU A 72 11.67 18.64 -0.60
CA GLU A 72 12.59 19.10 0.45
C GLU A 72 11.85 19.48 1.73
N GLU A 73 10.74 20.20 1.62
CA GLU A 73 9.91 20.56 2.77
C GLU A 73 9.24 19.34 3.42
N ALA A 74 8.77 18.38 2.61
CA ALA A 74 8.21 17.13 3.12
C ALA A 74 9.26 16.31 3.89
N VAL A 75 10.46 16.13 3.34
CA VAL A 75 11.58 15.44 3.99
C VAL A 75 11.99 16.15 5.29
N LYS A 76 12.06 17.50 5.30
CA LYS A 76 12.34 18.28 6.53
C LYS A 76 11.29 18.06 7.61
N ARG A 77 10.04 17.82 7.22
CA ARG A 77 8.94 17.48 8.14
C ARG A 77 8.93 16.01 8.56
N GLY A 78 9.92 15.22 8.15
CA GLY A 78 10.03 13.79 8.45
C GLY A 78 9.19 12.89 7.54
N TRP A 79 8.73 13.38 6.39
CA TRP A 79 7.94 12.58 5.45
C TRP A 79 8.86 11.77 4.55
N GLY A 80 8.49 10.51 4.33
CA GLY A 80 9.15 9.60 3.41
C GLY A 80 8.28 9.31 2.19
N ALA A 81 8.93 8.99 1.09
CA ALA A 81 8.26 8.42 -0.07
C ALA A 81 8.09 6.92 0.11
N VAL A 82 6.89 6.42 -0.17
CA VAL A 82 6.55 5.01 -0.03
C VAL A 82 5.92 4.51 -1.32
N GLY A 83 6.51 3.45 -1.88
CA GLY A 83 5.96 2.71 -2.99
C GLY A 83 5.00 1.63 -2.49
N LEU A 84 3.87 1.50 -3.18
CA LEU A 84 2.86 0.49 -2.93
C LEU A 84 2.52 -0.22 -4.25
N GLU A 85 2.47 -1.54 -4.21
CA GLU A 85 1.98 -2.37 -5.31
C GLU A 85 1.00 -3.40 -4.75
N VAL A 86 -0.25 -3.37 -5.24
CA VAL A 86 -1.30 -4.30 -4.84
C VAL A 86 -1.64 -5.21 -6.02
N ARG A 87 -1.52 -6.52 -5.78
CA ARG A 87 -1.92 -7.58 -6.69
C ARG A 87 -3.02 -8.43 -6.06
N ILE A 88 -3.98 -8.86 -6.86
CA ILE A 88 -5.11 -9.68 -6.41
C ILE A 88 -5.32 -10.88 -7.32
N SER A 89 -5.93 -11.95 -6.82
CA SER A 89 -6.37 -13.08 -7.64
C SER A 89 -7.37 -12.63 -8.71
N ARG A 90 -7.23 -13.13 -9.94
CA ARG A 90 -8.16 -12.83 -11.04
C ARG A 90 -9.61 -13.14 -10.64
N GLY A 91 -10.54 -12.23 -10.95
CA GLY A 91 -11.96 -12.35 -10.61
C GLY A 91 -12.34 -11.84 -9.22
N CYS A 92 -11.40 -11.22 -8.50
CA CYS A 92 -11.61 -10.64 -7.17
C CYS A 92 -11.55 -9.11 -7.17
N ASP A 93 -12.05 -8.47 -8.23
CA ASP A 93 -11.92 -7.02 -8.44
C ASP A 93 -12.53 -6.17 -7.31
N TRP A 94 -13.55 -6.69 -6.63
CA TRP A 94 -14.14 -6.07 -5.43
C TRP A 94 -13.11 -5.84 -4.31
N LEU A 95 -12.08 -6.69 -4.21
CA LEU A 95 -11.02 -6.56 -3.22
C LEU A 95 -10.08 -5.40 -3.57
N CYS A 96 -9.90 -5.11 -4.87
CA CYS A 96 -9.16 -3.96 -5.34
C CYS A 96 -9.82 -2.65 -4.88
N GLU A 97 -11.14 -2.53 -5.08
CA GLU A 97 -11.90 -1.35 -4.64
C GLU A 97 -11.88 -1.18 -3.11
N ALA A 98 -12.02 -2.28 -2.37
CA ALA A 98 -11.96 -2.25 -0.91
C ALA A 98 -10.63 -1.69 -0.39
N VAL A 99 -9.52 -2.12 -1.00
CA VAL A 99 -8.17 -1.65 -0.65
C VAL A 99 -7.98 -0.19 -1.03
N TYR A 100 -8.45 0.21 -2.21
CA TYR A 100 -8.41 1.61 -2.63
C TYR A 100 -9.10 2.53 -1.62
N ILE A 101 -10.29 2.15 -1.14
CA ILE A 101 -11.05 2.91 -0.13
C ILE A 101 -10.30 3.00 1.21
N LEU A 102 -9.65 1.91 1.64
CA LEU A 102 -8.84 1.91 2.87
C LEU A 102 -7.70 2.91 2.77
N LEU A 103 -6.98 2.89 1.65
CA LEU A 103 -5.84 3.77 1.41
C LEU A 103 -6.23 5.24 1.23
N MET A 104 -7.42 5.52 0.68
CA MET A 104 -7.96 6.88 0.59
C MET A 104 -8.36 7.45 1.95
N ARG A 105 -8.69 6.61 2.94
CA ARG A 105 -9.07 7.05 4.29
C ARG A 105 -7.86 7.35 5.20
N GLY A 106 -6.69 6.80 4.89
CA GLY A 106 -5.43 7.08 5.61
C GLY A 106 -4.64 8.28 5.07
N GLY A 107 -5.06 8.86 3.93
CA GLY A 107 -4.40 10.01 3.29
C GLY A 107 -4.94 11.34 3.80
N GLY A 108 -4.46 11.79 4.97
CA GLY A 108 -4.73 13.10 5.55
C GLY A 108 -3.56 13.59 6.36
#